data_AF-A0A1Q7X6Z2-F1
#
_entry.id   AF-A0A1Q7X6Z2-F1
#
_cell.length_a   1.000
_cell.length_b   1.000
_cell.length_c   1.000
_cell.angle_alpha   90.00
_cell.angle_beta   90.00
_cell.angle_gamma   90.00
#
_symmetry.space_group_name_H-M   'P 1'
#
loop_
_entity.id
_entity.type
_entity.pdbx_description
1 polymer ?
#
loop_
_entity_poly.entity_id
_entity_poly.type
_entity_poly.pdbx_seq_one_letter_code
_entity_poly.pdbx_strand_id
1 'polypeptide(L)'
;MLEHSLRAVAAADLVVARSERLGPFGDELAPHLREPLGGGIERANTLKLAALLHDVSKPQTRRAIGGRIRFFEHDVLGAIRVRAIGERLRLPEAVTAVLARLVRHHLRPMHLAGAEAVTDRARYRFYRDLGPETRDLLLLALVDAAAVRGESPLRVWRRATLIRDLLGGWEVQRRAVAAPPLVRGQDVMERFGLGPGPEVGRLLARAREAQDLGGDS
;
A
#
# COMPACT_ATOMS: atom_id res chain seq x y z
N MET A 1 -14.93 16.67 2.95
CA MET A 1 -14.34 15.34 3.21
C MET A 1 -15.24 14.25 2.63
N LEU A 2 -16.51 14.18 3.02
CA LEU A 2 -17.47 13.21 2.44
C LEU A 2 -17.55 13.25 0.91
N GLU A 3 -17.68 14.45 0.32
CA GLU A 3 -17.75 14.61 -1.14
C GLU A 3 -16.51 14.05 -1.87
N HIS A 4 -15.32 14.23 -1.29
CA HIS A 4 -14.08 13.69 -1.85
C HIS A 4 -14.07 12.16 -1.80
N SER A 5 -14.43 11.55 -0.66
CA SER A 5 -14.52 10.10 -0.52
C SER A 5 -15.53 9.50 -1.50
N LEU A 6 -16.67 10.17 -1.75
CA LEU A 6 -17.65 9.72 -2.74
C LEU A 6 -17.10 9.79 -4.18
N ARG A 7 -16.37 10.84 -4.53
CA ARG A 7 -15.66 10.90 -5.82
C ARG A 7 -14.60 9.81 -5.95
N ALA A 8 -13.91 9.47 -4.86
CA ALA A 8 -12.96 8.36 -4.83
C ALA A 8 -13.66 7.02 -5.07
N VAL A 9 -14.81 6.76 -4.45
CA VAL A 9 -15.60 5.55 -4.73
C VAL A 9 -16.02 5.49 -6.21
N ALA A 10 -16.52 6.59 -6.77
CA ALA A 10 -16.90 6.65 -8.18
C ALA A 10 -15.69 6.42 -9.13
N ALA A 11 -14.50 6.93 -8.76
CA ALA A 11 -13.28 6.63 -9.49
C ALA A 11 -12.85 5.16 -9.34
N ALA A 12 -13.01 4.55 -8.16
CA ALA A 12 -12.76 3.13 -7.95
C ALA A 12 -13.70 2.26 -8.80
N ASP A 13 -14.97 2.63 -8.91
CA ASP A 13 -15.93 1.95 -9.81
C ASP A 13 -15.44 1.96 -11.26
N LEU A 14 -14.96 3.11 -11.75
CA LEU A 14 -14.41 3.22 -13.11
C LEU A 14 -13.12 2.41 -13.28
N VAL A 15 -12.24 2.39 -12.29
CA VAL A 15 -11.02 1.55 -12.31
C VAL A 15 -11.37 0.08 -12.39
N VAL A 16 -12.31 -0.40 -11.56
CA VAL A 16 -12.75 -1.80 -11.55
C VAL A 16 -13.43 -2.16 -12.88
N ALA A 17 -14.32 -1.31 -13.37
CA ALA A 17 -15.08 -1.58 -14.58
C ALA A 17 -14.23 -1.52 -15.87
N ARG A 18 -13.03 -0.90 -15.82
CA ARG A 18 -12.19 -0.65 -16.99
C ARG A 18 -10.72 -0.98 -16.72
N SER A 19 -10.44 -1.92 -15.82
CA SER A 19 -9.08 -2.26 -15.39
C SER A 19 -8.21 -2.73 -16.56
N GLU A 20 -8.80 -3.44 -17.52
CA GLU A 20 -8.16 -3.87 -18.77
C GLU A 20 -7.68 -2.70 -19.66
N ARG A 21 -8.19 -1.48 -19.44
CA ARG A 21 -7.71 -0.27 -20.14
C ARG A 21 -6.51 0.39 -19.45
N LEU A 22 -6.05 -0.12 -18.30
CA LEU A 22 -4.86 0.36 -17.58
C LEU A 22 -3.58 -0.23 -18.19
N GLY A 23 -3.41 -0.03 -19.50
CA GLY A 23 -2.25 -0.53 -20.25
C GLY A 23 -0.93 0.08 -19.74
N PRO A 24 0.16 -0.71 -19.70
CA PRO A 24 0.28 -2.09 -20.19
C PRO A 24 -0.18 -3.18 -19.20
N PHE A 25 -0.64 -2.82 -17.99
CA PHE A 25 -0.87 -3.78 -16.90
C PHE A 25 -2.30 -4.33 -16.82
N GLY A 26 -3.15 -4.02 -17.80
CA GLY A 26 -4.57 -4.39 -17.79
C GLY A 26 -4.82 -5.89 -17.60
N ASP A 27 -4.03 -6.71 -18.30
CA ASP A 27 -4.13 -8.18 -18.27
C ASP A 27 -3.73 -8.79 -16.93
N GLU A 28 -2.93 -8.08 -16.13
CA GLU A 28 -2.55 -8.50 -14.77
C GLU A 28 -3.49 -7.94 -13.70
N LEU A 29 -3.95 -6.70 -13.88
CA LEU A 29 -4.78 -6.00 -12.90
C LEU A 29 -6.23 -6.48 -12.90
N ALA A 30 -6.79 -6.82 -14.06
CA ALA A 30 -8.14 -7.35 -14.16
C ALA A 30 -8.35 -8.66 -13.38
N PRO A 31 -7.53 -9.71 -13.54
CA PRO A 31 -7.66 -10.93 -12.73
C PRO A 31 -7.31 -10.69 -11.25
N HIS A 32 -6.31 -9.83 -10.95
CA HIS A 32 -6.00 -9.46 -9.56
C HIS A 32 -7.23 -8.88 -8.85
N LEU A 33 -7.96 -7.96 -9.49
CA LEU A 33 -9.15 -7.35 -8.89
C LEU A 33 -10.29 -8.35 -8.64
N ARG A 34 -10.35 -9.46 -9.38
CA ARG A 34 -11.35 -10.54 -9.19
C ARG A 34 -10.92 -11.58 -8.15
N GLU A 35 -9.72 -11.47 -7.59
CA GLU A 35 -9.24 -12.44 -6.60
C GLU A 35 -10.13 -12.40 -5.34
N PRO A 36 -10.68 -13.55 -4.91
CA PRO A 36 -11.50 -13.62 -3.72
C PRO A 36 -10.63 -13.49 -2.46
N LEU A 37 -11.04 -12.63 -1.54
CA LEU A 37 -10.42 -12.48 -0.22
C LEU A 37 -11.18 -13.23 0.88
N GLY A 38 -12.40 -13.68 0.59
CA GLY A 38 -13.22 -14.49 1.51
C GLY A 38 -14.65 -13.97 1.61
N GLY A 39 -15.59 -14.84 2.02
CA GLY A 39 -17.00 -14.47 2.21
C GLY A 39 -17.70 -13.92 0.97
N GLY A 40 -17.24 -14.31 -0.23
CA GLY A 40 -17.75 -13.76 -1.51
C GLY A 40 -17.28 -12.35 -1.84
N ILE A 41 -16.31 -11.80 -1.09
CA ILE A 41 -15.74 -10.47 -1.31
C ILE A 41 -14.45 -10.59 -2.12
N GLU A 42 -14.35 -9.85 -3.21
CA GLU A 42 -13.17 -9.75 -4.06
C GLU A 42 -12.29 -8.54 -3.70
N ARG A 43 -11.07 -8.51 -4.23
CA ARG A 43 -10.19 -7.33 -4.14
C ARG A 43 -10.86 -6.07 -4.71
N ALA A 44 -11.67 -6.18 -5.76
CA ALA A 44 -12.43 -5.08 -6.33
C ALA A 44 -13.38 -4.42 -5.32
N ASN A 45 -14.13 -5.21 -4.54
CA ASN A 45 -14.99 -4.68 -3.48
C ASN A 45 -14.17 -3.98 -2.40
N THR A 46 -13.05 -4.60 -2.05
CA THR A 46 -12.11 -4.11 -1.03
C THR A 46 -11.47 -2.78 -1.44
N LEU A 47 -11.12 -2.61 -2.72
CA LEU A 47 -10.60 -1.34 -3.26
C LEU A 47 -11.64 -0.20 -3.12
N LYS A 48 -12.91 -0.47 -3.40
CA LYS A 48 -13.99 0.52 -3.26
C LYS A 48 -14.20 0.93 -1.80
N LEU A 49 -14.19 -0.04 -0.89
CA LEU A 49 -14.26 0.21 0.55
C LEU A 49 -13.02 0.99 1.04
N ALA A 50 -11.82 0.67 0.54
CA ALA A 50 -10.62 1.42 0.85
C ALA A 50 -10.72 2.87 0.34
N ALA A 51 -11.24 3.10 -0.87
CA ALA A 51 -11.47 4.44 -1.42
C ALA A 51 -12.40 5.28 -0.53
N LEU A 52 -13.46 4.66 0.01
CA LEU A 52 -14.37 5.31 0.96
C LEU A 52 -13.68 5.66 2.29
N LEU A 53 -12.80 4.77 2.78
CA LEU A 53 -12.27 4.80 4.15
C LEU A 53 -10.84 5.34 4.28
N HIS A 54 -10.10 5.58 3.20
CA HIS A 54 -8.67 5.92 3.25
C HIS A 54 -8.37 7.14 4.15
N ASP A 55 -9.29 8.11 4.17
CA ASP A 55 -9.18 9.36 4.93
C ASP A 55 -10.11 9.41 6.16
N VAL A 56 -10.64 8.27 6.63
CA VAL A 56 -11.68 8.18 7.68
C VAL A 56 -11.31 8.87 9.00
N SER A 57 -10.01 9.01 9.27
CA SER A 57 -9.49 9.62 10.49
C SER A 57 -9.02 11.06 10.36
N LYS A 58 -9.11 11.64 9.16
CA LYS A 58 -8.71 13.04 8.89
C LYS A 58 -9.41 14.06 9.79
N PRO A 59 -10.73 13.98 10.10
CA PRO A 59 -11.38 14.98 10.95
C PRO A 59 -10.82 15.04 12.37
N GLN A 60 -10.49 13.88 12.95
CA GLN A 60 -10.10 13.75 14.35
C GLN A 60 -8.61 14.02 14.56
N THR A 61 -7.81 13.97 13.50
CA THR A 61 -6.39 14.34 13.53
C THR A 61 -6.12 15.77 13.04
N ARG A 62 -7.19 16.53 12.76
CA ARG A 62 -7.10 17.93 12.35
C ARG A 62 -6.47 18.77 13.46
N ARG A 63 -5.32 19.38 13.18
CA ARG A 63 -4.65 20.34 14.07
C ARG A 63 -4.31 21.62 13.31
N ALA A 64 -4.49 22.78 13.94
CA ALA A 64 -4.04 24.07 13.41
C ALA A 64 -2.65 24.36 13.99
N ILE A 65 -1.64 24.48 13.12
CA ILE A 65 -0.26 24.80 13.51
C ILE A 65 0.21 25.96 12.65
N GLY A 66 0.53 27.10 13.26
CA GLY A 66 1.01 28.29 12.56
C GLY A 66 0.06 28.77 11.45
N GLY A 67 -1.25 28.75 11.70
CA GLY A 67 -2.28 29.14 10.72
C GLY A 67 -2.57 28.13 9.62
N ARG A 68 -1.87 26.99 9.57
CA ARG A 68 -2.10 25.91 8.59
C ARG A 68 -2.75 24.69 9.23
N ILE A 69 -3.73 24.12 8.55
CA ILE A 69 -4.37 22.87 8.97
C ILE A 69 -3.47 21.69 8.58
N ARG A 70 -3.22 20.78 9.52
CA ARG A 70 -2.45 19.55 9.34
C ARG A 70 -3.23 18.35 9.89
N PHE A 71 -2.91 17.15 9.38
CA PHE A 71 -3.58 15.89 9.71
C PHE A 71 -2.53 14.82 10.02
N PHE A 72 -1.96 14.86 11.21
CA PHE A 72 -0.88 13.96 11.59
C PHE A 72 -1.43 12.56 11.89
N GLU A 73 -0.74 11.52 11.41
CA GLU A 73 -1.00 10.12 11.76
C GLU A 73 -2.43 9.64 11.47
N HIS A 74 -3.13 10.29 10.53
CA HIS A 74 -4.49 9.92 10.17
C HIS A 74 -4.56 8.58 9.45
N ASP A 75 -3.50 8.19 8.77
CA ASP A 75 -3.27 6.86 8.21
C ASP A 75 -3.20 5.80 9.31
N VAL A 76 -2.48 6.10 10.41
CA VAL A 76 -2.34 5.21 11.58
C VAL A 76 -3.68 5.00 12.27
N LEU A 77 -4.33 6.10 12.67
CA LEU A 77 -5.63 6.05 13.33
C LEU A 77 -6.70 5.51 12.38
N GLY A 78 -6.60 5.81 11.09
CA GLY A 78 -7.47 5.29 10.04
C GLY A 78 -7.46 3.77 9.99
N ALA A 79 -6.28 3.16 9.98
CA ALA A 79 -6.13 1.71 9.97
C ALA A 79 -6.77 1.04 11.20
N ILE A 80 -6.60 1.63 12.40
CA ILE A 80 -7.24 1.14 13.64
C ILE A 80 -8.76 1.19 13.50
N ARG A 81 -9.32 2.28 12.99
CA ARG A 81 -10.76 2.41 12.79
C ARG A 81 -11.31 1.46 11.75
N VAL A 82 -10.57 1.24 10.67
CA VAL A 82 -10.96 0.29 9.64
C VAL A 82 -11.09 -1.11 10.21
N ARG A 83 -10.21 -1.53 11.13
CA ARG A 83 -10.36 -2.81 11.85
C ARG A 83 -11.67 -2.86 12.65
N ALA A 84 -11.95 -1.83 13.46
CA ALA A 84 -13.20 -1.75 14.21
C ALA A 84 -14.45 -1.72 13.31
N ILE A 85 -14.37 -1.07 12.13
CA ILE A 85 -15.44 -1.09 11.13
C ILE A 85 -15.62 -2.49 10.55
N GLY A 86 -14.53 -3.18 10.20
CA GLY A 86 -14.56 -4.54 9.68
C GLY A 86 -15.20 -5.54 10.65
N GLU A 87 -14.83 -5.46 11.94
CA GLU A 87 -15.44 -6.25 13.01
C GLU A 87 -16.95 -5.98 13.13
N ARG A 88 -17.36 -4.70 13.17
CA ARG A 88 -18.77 -4.32 13.28
C ARG A 88 -19.60 -4.77 12.08
N LEU A 89 -19.01 -4.76 10.89
CA LEU A 89 -19.65 -5.21 9.65
C LEU A 89 -19.50 -6.72 9.42
N ARG A 90 -18.82 -7.45 10.32
CA ARG A 90 -18.54 -8.89 10.20
C ARG A 90 -17.84 -9.25 8.89
N LEU A 91 -16.92 -8.40 8.45
CA LEU A 91 -16.09 -8.69 7.28
C LEU A 91 -15.11 -9.83 7.60
N PRO A 92 -14.78 -10.70 6.62
CA PRO A 92 -13.71 -11.68 6.78
C PRO A 92 -12.40 -11.02 7.21
N GLU A 93 -11.61 -11.68 8.08
CA GLU A 93 -10.36 -11.10 8.57
C GLU A 93 -9.39 -10.74 7.44
N ALA A 94 -9.32 -11.55 6.38
CA ALA A 94 -8.47 -11.25 5.22
C ALA A 94 -8.87 -9.92 4.54
N VAL A 95 -10.18 -9.65 4.40
CA VAL A 95 -10.69 -8.37 3.86
C VAL A 95 -10.34 -7.22 4.80
N THR A 96 -10.59 -7.39 6.10
CA THR A 96 -10.28 -6.37 7.13
C THR A 96 -8.79 -6.05 7.18
N ALA A 97 -7.92 -7.07 7.08
CA ALA A 97 -6.48 -6.92 7.07
C ALA A 97 -5.99 -6.16 5.82
N VAL A 98 -6.52 -6.48 4.63
CA VAL A 98 -6.21 -5.75 3.39
C VAL A 98 -6.68 -4.30 3.52
N LEU A 99 -7.92 -4.04 3.94
CA LEU A 99 -8.43 -2.67 4.12
C LEU A 99 -7.55 -1.86 5.08
N ALA A 100 -7.22 -2.42 6.25
CA ALA A 100 -6.40 -1.74 7.24
C ALA A 100 -5.00 -1.43 6.70
N ARG A 101 -4.41 -2.35 5.92
CA ARG A 101 -3.10 -2.14 5.27
C ARG A 101 -3.16 -1.05 4.20
N LEU A 102 -4.19 -1.03 3.37
CA LEU A 102 -4.37 0.01 2.34
C LEU A 102 -4.53 1.39 2.99
N VAL A 103 -5.39 1.51 3.99
CA VAL A 103 -5.57 2.78 4.72
C VAL A 103 -4.30 3.17 5.49
N ARG A 104 -3.55 2.22 6.07
CA ARG A 104 -2.29 2.54 6.75
C ARG A 104 -1.23 3.13 5.80
N HIS A 105 -1.25 2.76 4.53
CA HIS A 105 -0.18 3.08 3.60
C HIS A 105 -0.60 4.01 2.44
N HIS A 106 -1.84 4.50 2.41
CA HIS A 106 -2.39 5.24 1.27
C HIS A 106 -1.60 6.50 0.89
N LEU A 107 -0.88 7.13 1.83
CA LEU A 107 -0.04 8.29 1.55
C LEU A 107 1.32 7.94 0.91
N ARG A 108 1.76 6.67 0.97
CA ARG A 108 3.12 6.29 0.55
C ARG A 108 3.39 6.60 -0.92
N PRO A 109 2.50 6.29 -1.89
CA PRO A 109 2.74 6.66 -3.28
C PRO A 109 2.91 8.16 -3.48
N MET A 110 2.15 8.98 -2.74
CA MET A 110 2.29 10.44 -2.78
C MET A 110 3.63 10.90 -2.18
N HIS A 111 4.06 10.33 -1.05
CA HIS A 111 5.37 10.64 -0.47
C HIS A 111 6.53 10.27 -1.40
N LEU A 112 6.43 9.12 -2.09
CA LEU A 112 7.41 8.73 -3.11
C LEU A 112 7.40 9.69 -4.30
N ALA A 113 6.23 10.16 -4.74
CA ALA A 113 6.11 11.13 -5.84
C ALA A 113 6.65 12.52 -5.49
N GLY A 114 6.66 12.88 -4.21
CA GLY A 114 7.20 14.16 -3.72
C GLY A 114 8.70 14.14 -3.42
N ALA A 115 9.36 12.98 -3.48
CA ALA A 115 10.80 12.87 -3.29
C ALA A 115 11.55 13.27 -4.58
N GLU A 116 12.77 13.80 -4.44
CA GLU A 116 13.64 14.12 -5.58
C GLU A 116 13.95 12.88 -6.41
N ALA A 117 14.21 11.75 -5.73
CA ALA A 117 14.39 10.45 -6.35
C ALA A 117 13.85 9.33 -5.45
N VAL A 118 13.29 8.30 -6.08
CA VAL A 118 12.83 7.08 -5.39
C VAL A 118 14.02 6.12 -5.25
N THR A 119 14.65 6.12 -4.07
CA THR A 119 15.80 5.24 -3.78
C THR A 119 15.41 3.76 -3.77
N ASP A 120 16.36 2.87 -4.07
CA ASP A 120 16.13 1.41 -4.04
C ASP A 120 15.66 0.94 -2.67
N ARG A 121 16.23 1.51 -1.60
CA ARG A 121 15.80 1.25 -0.23
C ARG A 121 14.33 1.63 0.00
N ALA A 122 13.88 2.77 -0.53
CA ALA A 122 12.48 3.18 -0.42
C ALA A 122 11.56 2.27 -1.24
N ARG A 123 11.98 1.84 -2.45
CA ARG A 123 11.27 0.84 -3.26
C ARG A 123 11.15 -0.48 -2.52
N TYR A 124 12.26 -1.03 -2.04
CA TYR A 124 12.31 -2.28 -1.29
C TYR A 124 11.35 -2.26 -0.10
N ARG A 125 11.43 -1.23 0.75
CA ARG A 125 10.52 -1.09 1.90
C ARG A 125 9.06 -0.97 1.45
N PHE A 126 8.79 -0.31 0.33
CA PHE A 126 7.44 -0.20 -0.22
C PHE A 126 6.87 -1.58 -0.56
N TYR A 127 7.60 -2.40 -1.32
CA TYR A 127 7.17 -3.74 -1.70
C TYR A 127 7.13 -4.70 -0.51
N ARG A 128 8.13 -4.67 0.38
CA ARG A 128 8.21 -5.53 1.56
C ARG A 128 7.03 -5.32 2.50
N ASP A 129 6.71 -4.06 2.81
CA ASP A 129 5.67 -3.77 3.80
C ASP A 129 4.26 -4.06 3.25
N LEU A 130 4.06 -3.88 1.94
CA LEU A 130 2.77 -4.11 1.29
C LEU A 130 2.58 -5.56 0.87
N GLY A 131 3.64 -6.25 0.48
CA GLY A 131 3.57 -7.58 -0.11
C GLY A 131 2.50 -7.62 -1.22
N PRO A 132 1.58 -8.60 -1.21
CA PRO A 132 0.59 -8.79 -2.27
C PRO A 132 -0.36 -7.59 -2.45
N GLU A 133 -0.55 -6.74 -1.45
CA GLU A 133 -1.40 -5.54 -1.51
C GLU A 133 -0.75 -4.36 -2.26
N THR A 134 0.47 -4.51 -2.79
CA THR A 134 1.15 -3.45 -3.54
C THR A 134 0.30 -2.94 -4.70
N ARG A 135 -0.26 -3.85 -5.51
CA ARG A 135 -1.09 -3.50 -6.66
C ARG A 135 -2.38 -2.79 -6.21
N ASP A 136 -3.00 -3.28 -5.14
CA ASP A 136 -4.19 -2.66 -4.55
C ASP A 136 -3.93 -1.22 -4.08
N LEU A 137 -2.78 -0.97 -3.44
CA LEU A 137 -2.41 0.37 -3.00
C LEU A 137 -2.14 1.33 -4.17
N LEU A 138 -1.49 0.84 -5.22
CA LEU A 138 -1.20 1.63 -6.42
C LEU A 138 -2.49 1.99 -7.17
N LEU A 139 -3.47 1.09 -7.21
CA LEU A 139 -4.81 1.40 -7.71
C LEU A 139 -5.55 2.40 -6.82
N LEU A 140 -5.44 2.28 -5.49
CA LEU A 140 -6.03 3.25 -4.56
C LEU A 140 -5.43 4.65 -4.74
N ALA A 141 -4.13 4.76 -4.97
CA ALA A 141 -3.47 6.03 -5.25
C ALA A 141 -3.93 6.64 -6.59
N LEU A 142 -4.15 5.82 -7.62
CA LEU A 142 -4.74 6.27 -8.88
C LEU A 142 -6.16 6.82 -8.67
N VAL A 143 -6.97 6.11 -7.88
CA VAL A 143 -8.34 6.49 -7.51
C VAL A 143 -8.36 7.82 -6.77
N ASP A 144 -7.52 7.99 -5.75
CA ASP A 144 -7.42 9.22 -4.97
C ASP A 144 -6.98 10.40 -5.85
N ALA A 145 -5.94 10.22 -6.66
CA ALA A 145 -5.48 11.24 -7.60
C ALA A 145 -6.59 11.67 -8.58
N ALA A 146 -7.41 10.74 -9.06
CA ALA A 146 -8.56 11.03 -9.92
C ALA A 146 -9.63 11.85 -9.17
N ALA A 147 -9.95 11.48 -7.94
CA ALA A 147 -10.93 12.17 -7.10
C ALA A 147 -10.50 13.60 -6.75
N VAL A 148 -9.24 13.81 -6.41
CA VAL A 148 -8.65 15.14 -6.13
C VAL A 148 -8.72 16.03 -7.38
N ARG A 149 -8.42 15.47 -8.55
CA ARG A 149 -8.36 16.23 -9.81
C ARG A 149 -9.72 16.42 -10.48
N GLY A 150 -10.74 15.68 -10.06
CA GLY A 150 -12.03 15.65 -10.77
C GLY A 150 -11.90 15.10 -12.19
N GLU A 151 -10.92 14.23 -12.44
CA GLU A 151 -10.65 13.65 -13.75
C GLU A 151 -10.99 12.15 -13.75
N SER A 152 -11.26 11.58 -14.93
CA SER A 152 -11.33 10.12 -15.06
C SER A 152 -10.01 9.47 -14.62
N PRO A 153 -10.02 8.37 -13.85
CA PRO A 153 -8.81 7.65 -13.50
C PRO A 153 -8.05 7.13 -14.73
N LEU A 154 -8.73 6.83 -15.84
CA LEU A 154 -8.09 6.45 -17.10
C LEU A 154 -7.28 7.62 -17.73
N ARG A 155 -7.69 8.88 -17.48
CA ARG A 155 -6.94 10.06 -17.90
C ARG A 155 -5.73 10.28 -17.00
N VAL A 156 -5.91 10.16 -15.70
CA VAL A 156 -4.82 10.27 -14.72
C VAL A 156 -3.76 9.20 -14.96
N TRP A 157 -4.17 7.97 -15.27
CA TRP A 157 -3.31 6.84 -15.57
C TRP A 157 -2.24 7.15 -16.63
N ARG A 158 -2.62 7.84 -17.72
CA ARG A 158 -1.70 8.18 -18.82
C ARG A 158 -0.48 8.98 -18.38
N ARG A 159 -0.61 9.73 -17.27
CA ARG A 159 0.44 10.57 -16.69
C ARG A 159 0.93 10.09 -15.31
N ALA A 160 0.41 8.97 -14.82
CA ALA A 160 0.82 8.40 -13.53
C ALA A 160 2.12 7.60 -13.69
N THR A 161 3.22 8.30 -14.00
CA THR A 161 4.53 7.70 -14.27
C THR A 161 5.03 6.84 -13.11
N LEU A 162 5.00 7.36 -11.88
CA LEU A 162 5.42 6.62 -10.69
C LEU A 162 4.59 5.36 -10.45
N ILE A 163 3.26 5.45 -10.60
CA ILE A 163 2.38 4.29 -10.39
C ILE A 163 2.71 3.18 -11.40
N ARG A 164 2.92 3.54 -12.67
CA ARG A 164 3.29 2.59 -13.72
C ARG A 164 4.68 2.01 -13.53
N ASP A 165 5.64 2.81 -13.09
CA ASP A 165 6.99 2.36 -12.75
C ASP A 165 6.98 1.36 -11.58
N LEU A 166 6.23 1.65 -10.51
CA LEU A 166 6.07 0.73 -9.38
C LEU A 166 5.29 -0.55 -9.74
N LEU A 167 4.33 -0.48 -10.66
CA LEU A 167 3.69 -1.69 -11.19
C LEU A 167 4.66 -2.52 -12.04
N GLY A 168 5.48 -1.87 -12.89
CA GLY A 168 6.48 -2.57 -13.70
C GLY A 168 7.57 -3.26 -12.88
N GLY A 169 7.93 -2.70 -11.72
CA GLY A 169 8.89 -3.30 -10.79
C GLY A 169 8.34 -4.41 -9.91
N TRP A 170 7.02 -4.63 -9.89
CA TRP A 170 6.36 -5.53 -8.93
C TRP A 170 6.90 -6.95 -8.96
N GLU A 171 6.99 -7.58 -10.14
CA GLU A 171 7.35 -9.00 -10.24
C GLU A 171 8.80 -9.26 -9.82
N VAL A 172 9.72 -8.39 -10.22
CA VAL A 172 11.14 -8.46 -9.84
C VAL A 172 11.29 -8.32 -8.33
N GLN A 173 10.64 -7.31 -7.76
CA GLN A 173 10.74 -7.02 -6.33
C GLN A 173 10.03 -8.07 -5.47
N ARG A 174 8.91 -8.62 -5.95
CA ARG A 174 8.22 -9.76 -5.33
C ARG A 174 9.14 -10.96 -5.21
N ARG A 175 9.92 -11.26 -6.26
CA ARG A 175 10.90 -12.37 -6.24
C ARG A 175 12.06 -12.10 -5.30
N ALA A 176 12.61 -10.89 -5.31
CA ALA A 176 13.67 -10.49 -4.39
C ALA A 176 13.22 -10.64 -2.93
N VAL A 177 12.05 -10.09 -2.59
CA VAL A 177 11.45 -10.20 -1.25
C VAL A 177 11.09 -11.65 -0.90
N ALA A 178 10.86 -12.55 -1.85
CA ALA A 178 10.57 -13.96 -1.58
C ALA A 178 11.82 -14.84 -1.40
N ALA A 179 13.03 -14.32 -1.69
CA ALA A 179 14.25 -15.10 -1.58
C ALA A 179 14.47 -15.63 -0.15
N PRO A 180 14.98 -16.87 0.02
CA PRO A 180 15.33 -17.41 1.34
C PRO A 180 16.39 -16.51 2.01
N PRO A 181 16.32 -16.30 3.32
CA PRO A 181 17.33 -15.52 4.03
C PRO A 181 18.68 -16.23 4.00
N LEU A 182 19.74 -15.49 3.69
CA LEU A 182 21.13 -15.98 3.73
C LEU A 182 21.66 -16.13 5.17
N VAL A 183 21.09 -15.37 6.11
CA VAL A 183 21.49 -15.34 7.52
C VAL A 183 20.31 -15.77 8.40
N ARG A 184 20.56 -16.73 9.30
CA ARG A 184 19.62 -17.24 10.30
C ARG A 184 19.86 -16.59 11.65
N GLY A 185 18.86 -16.66 12.54
CA GLY A 185 18.98 -16.13 13.90
C GLY A 185 20.12 -16.75 14.70
N GLN A 186 20.37 -18.04 14.48
CA GLN A 186 21.50 -18.77 15.07
C GLN A 186 22.85 -18.12 14.68
N ASP A 187 23.04 -17.85 13.38
CA ASP A 187 24.27 -17.22 12.87
C ASP A 187 24.55 -15.85 13.53
N VAL A 188 23.49 -15.06 13.75
CA VAL A 188 23.60 -13.76 14.43
C VAL A 188 23.95 -13.93 15.91
N MET A 189 23.28 -14.85 16.61
CA MET A 189 23.53 -15.11 18.02
C MET A 189 24.97 -15.59 18.26
N GLU A 190 25.43 -16.55 17.45
CA GLU A 190 26.80 -17.09 17.52
C GLU A 190 27.86 -16.04 17.18
N ARG A 191 27.64 -15.23 16.13
CA ARG A 191 28.62 -14.24 15.69
C ARG A 191 28.77 -13.06 16.65
N PHE A 192 27.68 -12.61 17.28
CA PHE A 192 27.65 -11.40 18.09
C PHE A 192 27.52 -11.67 19.61
N GLY A 193 27.47 -12.93 20.03
CA GLY A 193 27.33 -13.30 21.44
C GLY A 193 26.00 -12.84 22.05
N LEU A 194 24.94 -12.78 21.24
CA LEU A 194 23.63 -12.30 21.65
C LEU A 194 22.72 -13.47 22.05
N GLY A 195 21.90 -13.26 23.08
CA GLY A 195 20.76 -14.13 23.36
C GLY A 195 19.56 -13.84 22.43
N PRO A 196 18.55 -14.73 22.39
CA PRO A 196 17.35 -14.50 21.61
C PRO A 196 16.63 -13.22 22.08
N GLY A 197 16.32 -12.31 21.17
CA GLY A 197 15.65 -11.05 21.52
C GLY A 197 15.46 -10.07 20.36
N PRO A 198 14.88 -8.89 20.64
CA PRO A 198 14.58 -7.87 19.63
C PRO A 198 15.80 -7.41 18.84
N GLU A 199 16.98 -7.43 19.48
CA GLU A 199 18.26 -7.09 18.85
C GLU A 199 18.60 -8.05 17.69
N VAL A 200 18.44 -9.36 17.90
CA VAL A 200 18.64 -10.38 16.87
C VAL A 200 17.69 -10.14 15.70
N GLY A 201 16.41 -9.88 15.98
CA GLY A 201 15.42 -9.55 14.95
C GLY A 201 15.79 -8.31 14.14
N ARG A 202 16.32 -7.26 14.79
CA ARG A 202 16.79 -6.05 14.12
C ARG A 202 17.97 -6.33 13.19
N LEU A 203 18.94 -7.13 13.63
CA LEU A 203 20.10 -7.50 12.81
C LEU A 203 19.69 -8.37 11.62
N LEU A 204 18.79 -9.34 11.83
CA LEU A 204 18.22 -10.15 10.73
C LEU A 204 17.48 -9.28 9.71
N ALA A 205 16.68 -8.31 10.16
CA ALA A 205 15.98 -7.40 9.26
C ALA A 205 16.94 -6.54 8.43
N ARG A 206 18.06 -6.09 9.01
CA ARG A 206 19.12 -5.36 8.29
C ARG A 206 19.85 -6.26 7.29
N ALA A 207 20.19 -7.49 7.69
CA ALA A 207 20.82 -8.47 6.80
C ALA A 207 19.92 -8.81 5.61
N ARG A 208 18.62 -8.98 5.85
CA ARG A 208 17.62 -9.20 4.80
C ARG A 208 17.49 -8.01 3.85
N GLU A 209 17.42 -6.79 4.38
CA GLU A 209 17.38 -5.58 3.56
C GLU A 209 18.65 -5.43 2.69
N ALA A 210 19.83 -5.76 3.22
CA ALA A 210 21.08 -5.75 2.45
C ALA A 210 21.13 -6.85 1.38
N GLN A 211 20.68 -8.07 1.70
CA GLN A 211 20.56 -9.17 0.75
C GLN A 211 19.68 -8.80 -0.46
N ASP A 212 18.51 -8.22 -0.19
CA ASP A 212 17.50 -7.96 -1.22
C ASP A 212 17.84 -6.73 -2.08
N LEU A 213 18.69 -5.83 -1.59
CA LEU A 213 19.18 -4.65 -2.32
C LEU A 213 20.43 -4.92 -3.17
N GLY A 214 21.00 -6.13 -3.11
CA GLY A 214 22.27 -6.46 -3.76
C GLY A 214 23.44 -6.15 -2.83
N GLY A 215 24.20 -7.20 -2.48
CA GLY A 215 25.43 -7.14 -1.70
C GLY A 215 26.62 -6.60 -2.50
N ASP A 216 26.47 -5.47 -3.19
CA ASP A 216 27.58 -4.79 -3.85
C ASP A 216 28.31 -3.92 -2.81
N SER A 217 29.30 -4.54 -2.16
CA SER A 217 30.48 -3.88 -1.60
C SER A 217 31.71 -4.37 -2.36
#